data_AF-A0AAU5B4K4-F1
#
_entry.id   AF-A0AAU5B4K4-F1
#
_cell.length_a   1.000
_cell.length_b   1.000
_cell.length_c   1.000
_cell.angle_alpha   90.00
_cell.angle_beta   90.00
_cell.angle_gamma   90.00
#
_symmetry.space_group_name_H-M   'P 1'
#
loop_
_entity.id
_entity.type
_entity.pdbx_description
1 polymer ?
#
loop_
_entity_poly.entity_id
_entity_poly.type
_entity_poly.pdbx_seq_one_letter_code
_entity_poly.pdbx_strand_id
1 'polypeptide(L)'
;MEQIIATVRDFGGALVVVPEPGGDFPELAWGDAFFYYAPDGQLPKNVQPYGTVVTKNYPDDTASDLDLPDRRRVNIHVDRTTFRELTGEEPGRLDRIYDYAVTDCVMPHPVYGALGWISVVNPAEKTGELVVKLLRGAHEDARARFARRQEHGR
;
A
#
# COMPACT_ATOMS: atom_id res chain seq x y z
N MET A 1 -11.82 5.26 3.83
CA MET A 1 -10.53 5.47 3.13
C MET A 1 -9.84 6.77 3.57
N GLU A 2 -10.51 7.92 3.51
CA GLU A 2 -9.92 9.22 3.89
C GLU A 2 -9.34 9.24 5.31
N GLN A 3 -10.00 8.59 6.27
CA GLN A 3 -9.49 8.45 7.63
C GLN A 3 -8.15 7.70 7.70
N ILE A 4 -7.95 6.67 6.86
CA ILE A 4 -6.67 5.94 6.77
C ILE A 4 -5.59 6.87 6.23
N ILE A 5 -5.88 7.60 5.13
CA ILE A 5 -4.95 8.56 4.53
C ILE A 5 -4.58 9.65 5.55
N ALA A 6 -5.57 10.22 6.25
CA ALA A 6 -5.35 11.22 7.29
C ALA A 6 -4.47 10.68 8.42
N THR A 7 -4.73 9.47 8.89
CA THR A 7 -3.93 8.82 9.94
C THR A 7 -2.48 8.60 9.50
N VAL A 8 -2.24 8.24 8.24
CA VAL A 8 -0.88 8.07 7.70
C VAL A 8 -0.15 9.40 7.59
N ARG A 9 -0.85 10.50 7.27
CA ARG A 9 -0.24 11.85 7.25
C ARG A 9 0.34 12.27 8.60
N ASP A 10 -0.22 11.75 9.69
CA ASP A 10 0.24 12.03 11.05
C ASP A 10 1.45 11.16 11.47
N PHE A 11 1.91 10.24 10.62
CA PHE A 11 3.11 9.46 10.91
C PHE A 11 4.36 10.34 10.74
N GLY A 12 5.26 10.31 11.72
CA GLY A 12 6.44 11.17 11.72
C GLY A 12 7.38 10.87 10.55
N GLY A 13 7.56 11.84 9.65
CA GLY A 13 8.39 11.70 8.45
C GLY A 13 7.69 11.04 7.26
N ALA A 14 6.37 10.83 7.35
CA ALA A 14 5.58 10.38 6.22
C ALA A 14 5.36 11.51 5.20
N LEU A 15 5.45 11.14 3.93
CA LEU A 15 5.00 11.95 2.80
C LEU A 15 3.86 11.19 2.11
N VAL A 16 2.68 11.80 2.09
CA VAL A 16 1.51 11.29 1.39
C VAL A 16 1.31 12.10 0.12
N VAL A 17 1.51 11.46 -1.02
CA VAL A 17 1.30 12.07 -2.33
C VAL A 17 -0.05 11.62 -2.87
N VAL A 18 -0.89 12.59 -3.24
CA VAL A 18 -2.18 12.38 -3.91
C VAL A 18 -2.12 13.11 -5.24
N PRO A 19 -1.86 12.39 -6.35
CA PRO A 19 -1.83 13.02 -7.66
C PRO A 19 -3.17 13.62 -8.07
N GLU A 20 -3.12 14.79 -8.70
CA GLU A 20 -4.29 15.54 -9.15
C GLU A 20 -4.09 16.00 -10.61
N PRO A 21 -5.19 16.28 -11.34
CA PRO A 21 -5.12 16.88 -12.67
C PRO A 21 -4.25 18.14 -12.72
N GLY A 22 -3.37 18.22 -13.71
CA GLY A 22 -2.46 19.36 -13.91
C GLY A 22 -1.13 19.27 -13.15
N GLY A 23 -0.87 18.18 -12.41
CA GLY A 23 0.43 17.90 -11.80
C GLY A 23 1.39 17.10 -12.68
N ASP A 24 2.56 16.73 -12.12
CA ASP A 24 3.64 15.99 -12.80
C ASP A 24 3.38 14.47 -12.94
N PHE A 25 2.21 14.00 -12.51
CA PHE A 25 1.86 12.58 -12.48
C PHE A 25 0.92 12.22 -13.63
N PRO A 26 1.04 10.99 -14.20
CA PRO A 26 0.14 10.54 -15.25
C PRO A 26 -1.30 10.48 -14.75
N GLU A 27 -2.26 10.66 -15.66
CA GLU A 27 -3.70 10.60 -15.38
C GLU A 27 -4.13 9.30 -14.70
N LEU A 28 -3.47 8.18 -15.05
CA LEU A 28 -3.68 6.89 -14.41
C LEU A 28 -3.43 6.93 -12.90
N ALA A 29 -2.64 7.85 -12.35
CA ALA A 29 -2.41 7.94 -10.90
C ALA A 29 -3.32 8.95 -10.18
N TRP A 30 -4.13 9.73 -10.90
CA TRP A 30 -4.95 10.79 -10.28
C TRP A 30 -5.99 10.22 -9.31
N GLY A 31 -6.08 10.80 -8.12
CA GLY A 31 -6.98 10.33 -7.05
C GLY A 31 -6.46 9.16 -6.22
N ASP A 32 -5.36 8.50 -6.65
CA ASP A 32 -4.68 7.51 -5.83
C ASP A 32 -3.86 8.19 -4.72
N ALA A 33 -3.48 7.44 -3.69
CA ALA A 33 -2.57 7.92 -2.65
C ALA A 33 -1.36 7.01 -2.54
N PHE A 34 -0.17 7.62 -2.41
CA PHE A 34 1.10 6.91 -2.28
C PHE A 34 1.78 7.35 -0.99
N PHE A 35 2.20 6.37 -0.18
CA PHE A 35 2.77 6.61 1.14
C PHE A 35 4.27 6.34 1.13
N TYR A 36 5.07 7.37 1.42
CA TYR A 36 6.52 7.30 1.47
C TYR A 36 7.03 7.71 2.84
N TYR A 37 8.19 7.16 3.23
CA TYR A 37 8.99 7.76 4.29
C TYR A 37 9.98 8.73 3.66
N ALA A 38 9.76 10.03 3.85
CA ALA A 38 10.56 11.12 3.30
C ALA A 38 10.59 12.27 4.33
N PRO A 39 11.50 12.22 5.32
CA PRO A 39 11.53 13.19 6.42
C PRO A 39 11.93 14.61 5.97
N ASP A 40 12.48 14.76 4.77
CA ASP A 40 12.81 16.02 4.12
C ASP A 40 11.64 16.59 3.29
N GLY A 41 10.51 15.87 3.21
CA GLY A 41 9.33 16.24 2.42
C GLY A 41 9.53 16.10 0.91
N GLN A 42 10.64 15.55 0.44
CA GLN A 42 10.91 15.38 -0.99
C GLN A 42 10.49 13.99 -1.46
N LEU A 43 9.77 13.91 -2.58
CA LEU A 43 9.40 12.64 -3.18
C LEU A 43 10.65 11.82 -3.54
N PRO A 44 10.84 10.62 -2.96
CA PRO A 44 11.99 9.80 -3.29
C PRO A 44 11.94 9.31 -4.74
N LYS A 45 13.05 9.44 -5.49
CA LYS A 45 13.13 9.02 -6.90
C LYS A 45 13.35 7.51 -7.11
N ASN A 46 13.99 6.84 -6.15
CA ASN A 46 14.47 5.45 -6.29
C ASN A 46 13.91 4.53 -5.18
N VAL A 47 12.79 4.91 -4.57
CA VAL A 47 12.17 4.16 -3.48
C VAL A 47 10.70 3.98 -3.80
N GLN A 48 10.22 2.74 -3.74
CA GLN A 48 8.80 2.47 -3.86
C GLN A 48 8.05 2.93 -2.60
N PRO A 49 6.77 3.34 -2.72
CA PRO A 49 5.94 3.62 -1.57
C PRO A 49 5.84 2.38 -0.68
N TYR A 50 5.67 2.54 0.64
CA TYR A 50 5.45 1.41 1.54
C TYR A 50 3.97 0.99 1.58
N GLY A 51 3.07 1.84 1.10
CA GLY A 51 1.67 1.53 0.91
C GLY A 51 1.02 2.47 -0.09
N THR A 52 -0.09 2.03 -0.68
CA THR A 52 -0.88 2.81 -1.63
C THR A 52 -2.36 2.67 -1.38
N VAL A 53 -3.13 3.63 -1.85
CA VAL A 53 -4.57 3.54 -2.03
C VAL A 53 -4.83 3.75 -3.52
N VAL A 54 -5.37 2.73 -4.18
CA VAL A 54 -5.76 2.81 -5.60
C VAL A 54 -7.27 2.88 -5.73
N THR A 55 -7.74 3.66 -6.70
CA THR A 55 -9.15 4.05 -6.86
C THR A 55 -9.81 3.51 -8.12
N LYS A 56 -9.05 2.78 -8.94
CA LYS A 56 -9.47 2.22 -10.23
C LYS A 56 -8.59 1.05 -10.61
N ASN A 57 -8.99 0.31 -11.63
CA ASN A 57 -8.18 -0.77 -12.17
C ASN A 57 -6.95 -0.20 -12.87
N TYR A 58 -5.84 -0.95 -12.78
CA TYR A 58 -4.65 -0.70 -13.58
C TYR A 58 -4.58 -1.72 -14.72
N PRO A 59 -3.88 -1.45 -15.84
CA PRO A 59 -3.87 -2.33 -17.02
C PRO A 59 -3.56 -3.80 -16.72
N ASP A 60 -2.68 -4.07 -15.75
CA ASP A 60 -2.30 -5.43 -15.34
C ASP A 60 -2.91 -5.86 -13.99
N ASP A 61 -3.79 -5.05 -13.40
CA ASP A 61 -4.37 -5.26 -12.07
C ASP A 61 -5.84 -4.84 -12.06
N THR A 62 -6.67 -5.75 -12.56
CA THR A 62 -8.13 -5.56 -12.70
C THR A 62 -8.95 -6.47 -11.79
N ALA A 63 -8.32 -7.44 -11.12
CA ALA A 63 -9.00 -8.52 -10.40
C ALA A 63 -9.83 -8.07 -9.18
N SER A 64 -9.65 -6.83 -8.73
CA SER A 64 -10.37 -6.25 -7.59
C SER A 64 -11.63 -5.45 -7.99
N ASP A 65 -11.97 -5.38 -9.28
CA ASP A 65 -13.11 -4.65 -9.83
C ASP A 65 -13.20 -3.19 -9.34
N LEU A 66 -12.09 -2.48 -9.35
CA LEU A 66 -12.01 -1.14 -8.75
C LEU A 66 -12.71 -0.05 -9.57
N ASP A 67 -13.04 -0.32 -10.83
CA ASP A 67 -13.80 0.64 -11.68
C ASP A 67 -15.28 0.73 -11.31
N LEU A 68 -15.79 -0.16 -10.44
CA LEU A 68 -17.14 0.00 -9.89
C LEU A 68 -17.15 1.17 -8.89
N PRO A 69 -18.27 1.90 -8.77
CA PRO A 69 -18.40 3.03 -7.86
C PRO A 69 -18.00 2.68 -6.41
N ASP A 70 -17.39 3.66 -5.74
CA ASP A 70 -17.03 3.60 -4.32
C ASP A 70 -16.06 2.47 -3.91
N ARG A 71 -15.33 1.90 -4.87
CA ARG A 71 -14.29 0.90 -4.58
C ARG A 71 -12.91 1.50 -4.58
N ARG A 72 -12.17 1.21 -3.51
CA ARG A 72 -10.77 1.60 -3.34
C ARG A 72 -10.03 0.46 -2.65
N ARG A 73 -8.78 0.23 -3.01
CA ARG A 73 -7.95 -0.82 -2.41
C ARG A 73 -6.74 -0.22 -1.71
N VAL A 74 -6.51 -0.63 -0.47
CA VAL A 74 -5.25 -0.35 0.21
C VAL A 74 -4.28 -1.48 -0.11
N ASN A 75 -3.06 -1.13 -0.52
CA ASN A 75 -1.96 -2.06 -0.70
C ASN A 75 -0.86 -1.73 0.31
N ILE A 76 -0.26 -2.76 0.91
CA ILE A 76 0.76 -2.58 1.96
C ILE A 76 1.86 -3.60 1.74
N HIS A 77 3.11 -3.13 1.68
CA HIS A 77 4.25 -4.03 1.71
C HIS A 77 4.54 -4.41 3.17
N VAL A 78 4.51 -5.70 3.47
CA VAL A 78 4.74 -6.23 4.83
C VAL A 78 5.95 -7.15 4.86
N ASP A 79 6.50 -7.40 6.04
CA ASP A 79 7.53 -8.41 6.20
C ASP A 79 6.98 -9.84 5.96
N ARG A 80 7.89 -10.79 5.76
CA ARG A 80 7.56 -12.18 5.45
C ARG A 80 6.74 -12.88 6.53
N THR A 81 7.02 -12.59 7.80
CA THR A 81 6.33 -13.22 8.93
C THR A 81 4.89 -12.74 8.98
N THR A 82 4.69 -11.43 8.92
CA THR A 82 3.38 -10.77 8.85
C THR A 82 2.57 -11.27 7.64
N PHE A 83 3.20 -11.38 6.46
CA PHE A 83 2.54 -11.89 5.26
C PHE A 83 1.97 -13.31 5.48
N ARG A 84 2.79 -14.21 6.03
CA ARG A 84 2.37 -15.60 6.29
C ARG A 84 1.25 -15.66 7.32
N GLU A 85 1.35 -14.90 8.40
CA GLU A 85 0.32 -14.86 9.45
C GLU A 85 -1.04 -14.43 8.90
N LEU A 86 -1.06 -13.45 7.99
CA LEU A 86 -2.29 -12.90 7.43
C LEU A 86 -2.90 -13.77 6.32
N THR A 87 -2.07 -14.38 5.48
CA THR A 87 -2.53 -15.06 4.25
C THR A 87 -2.54 -16.58 4.36
N GLY A 88 -1.73 -17.13 5.29
CA GLY A 88 -1.40 -18.55 5.36
C GLY A 88 -0.43 -19.01 4.26
N GLU A 89 0.10 -18.09 3.45
CA GLU A 89 0.97 -18.40 2.31
C GLU A 89 2.35 -17.78 2.46
N GLU A 90 3.31 -18.24 1.66
CA GLU A 90 4.66 -17.71 1.63
C GLU A 90 4.81 -16.76 0.43
N PRO A 91 5.44 -15.58 0.58
CA PRO A 91 5.84 -14.79 -0.58
C PRO A 91 6.68 -15.63 -1.54
N GLY A 92 6.36 -15.57 -2.84
CA GLY A 92 6.97 -16.39 -3.90
C GLY A 92 6.25 -17.71 -4.17
N ARG A 93 5.31 -18.13 -3.31
CA ARG A 93 4.49 -19.33 -3.51
C ARG A 93 3.06 -19.11 -3.01
N LEU A 94 2.24 -18.58 -3.92
CA LEU A 94 0.80 -18.42 -3.73
C LEU A 94 0.08 -19.52 -4.50
N ASP A 95 -0.48 -20.48 -3.77
CA ASP A 95 -1.16 -21.66 -4.31
C ASP A 95 -2.70 -21.53 -4.19
N ARG A 96 -3.19 -20.61 -3.35
CA ARG A 96 -4.62 -20.40 -3.11
C ARG A 96 -5.27 -19.55 -4.22
N ILE A 97 -6.51 -19.87 -4.53
CA ILE A 97 -7.36 -19.06 -5.40
C ILE A 97 -8.07 -18.03 -4.53
N TYR A 98 -7.94 -16.76 -4.89
CA TYR A 98 -8.57 -15.63 -4.21
C TYR A 98 -9.63 -14.99 -5.10
N ASP A 99 -10.75 -14.62 -4.49
CA ASP A 99 -11.67 -13.64 -5.06
C ASP A 99 -11.24 -12.24 -4.59
N TYR A 100 -10.43 -11.58 -5.41
CA TYR A 100 -9.84 -10.27 -5.09
C TYR A 100 -10.85 -9.12 -5.09
N ALA A 101 -12.11 -9.37 -5.45
CA ALA A 101 -13.19 -8.40 -5.35
C ALA A 101 -13.88 -8.42 -3.97
N VAL A 102 -13.58 -9.39 -3.09
CA VAL A 102 -14.12 -9.40 -1.73
C VAL A 102 -13.62 -8.18 -0.94
N THR A 103 -14.55 -7.47 -0.32
CA THR A 103 -14.27 -6.28 0.50
C THR A 103 -13.98 -6.64 1.95
N ASP A 104 -13.25 -5.77 2.65
CA ASP A 104 -12.96 -5.87 4.08
C ASP A 104 -12.32 -7.23 4.47
N CYS A 105 -11.41 -7.71 3.60
CA CYS A 105 -10.66 -8.94 3.78
C CYS A 105 -9.19 -8.73 3.39
N VAL A 106 -8.27 -9.30 4.16
CA VAL A 106 -6.84 -9.28 3.85
C VAL A 106 -6.50 -10.43 2.92
N MET A 107 -5.89 -10.11 1.78
CA MET A 107 -5.41 -11.07 0.80
C MET A 107 -4.00 -10.68 0.33
N PRO A 108 -3.23 -11.60 -0.28
CA PRO A 108 -2.11 -11.20 -1.12
C PRO A 108 -2.55 -10.16 -2.15
N HIS A 109 -1.67 -9.27 -2.57
CA HIS A 109 -1.95 -8.39 -3.70
C HIS A 109 -2.11 -9.21 -4.99
N PRO A 110 -3.09 -8.92 -5.87
CA PRO A 110 -3.35 -9.74 -7.07
C PRO A 110 -2.12 -9.93 -7.97
N VAL A 111 -1.37 -8.85 -8.19
CA VAL A 111 -0.12 -8.86 -8.99
C VAL A 111 1.13 -9.05 -8.14
N TYR A 112 1.28 -8.29 -7.05
CA TYR A 112 2.52 -8.20 -6.27
C TYR A 112 2.54 -9.09 -5.02
N GLY A 113 1.58 -10.00 -4.84
CA GLY A 113 1.50 -10.86 -3.66
C GLY A 113 2.76 -11.69 -3.43
N ALA A 114 3.34 -12.23 -4.51
CA ALA A 114 4.59 -12.98 -4.44
C ALA A 114 5.79 -12.13 -3.95
N LEU A 115 5.69 -10.80 -4.04
CA LEU A 115 6.69 -9.84 -3.56
C LEU A 115 6.42 -9.37 -2.12
N GLY A 116 5.48 -9.98 -1.39
CA GLY A 116 5.17 -9.63 0.00
C GLY A 116 4.17 -8.48 0.17
N TRP A 117 3.44 -8.14 -0.89
CA TRP A 117 2.37 -7.14 -0.81
C TRP A 117 1.04 -7.79 -0.44
N ILE A 118 0.34 -7.21 0.52
CA ILE A 118 -1.06 -7.53 0.80
C ILE A 118 -1.98 -6.45 0.25
N SER A 119 -3.26 -6.79 0.11
CA SER A 119 -4.30 -5.86 -0.31
C SER A 119 -5.60 -6.06 0.47
N VAL A 120 -6.35 -4.97 0.63
CA VAL A 120 -7.70 -4.94 1.21
C VAL A 120 -8.57 -3.98 0.41
N VAL A 121 -9.64 -4.48 -0.21
CA VAL A 121 -10.63 -3.64 -0.87
C VAL A 121 -11.61 -3.10 0.17
N ASN A 122 -11.84 -1.79 0.17
CA ASN A 122 -12.77 -1.10 1.08
C ASN A 122 -12.65 -1.57 2.55
N PRO A 123 -11.51 -1.34 3.22
CA PRO A 123 -11.37 -1.66 4.64
C PRO A 123 -12.49 -1.03 5.46
N ALA A 124 -13.11 -1.82 6.33
CA ALA A 124 -14.21 -1.43 7.19
C ALA A 124 -14.01 -2.03 8.60
N GLU A 125 -15.06 -2.51 9.26
CA GLU A 125 -15.02 -2.96 10.66
C GLU A 125 -14.02 -4.10 10.88
N LYS A 126 -13.90 -5.07 9.96
CA LYS A 126 -13.06 -6.26 10.18
C LYS A 126 -11.58 -5.95 10.02
N THR A 127 -11.22 -5.04 9.13
CA THR A 127 -9.82 -4.82 8.73
C THR A 127 -9.31 -3.40 8.94
N GLY A 128 -10.16 -2.43 9.28
CA GLY A 128 -9.80 -1.02 9.36
C GLY A 128 -8.67 -0.73 10.35
N GLU A 129 -8.81 -1.18 11.60
CA GLU A 129 -7.76 -1.03 12.63
C GLU A 129 -6.48 -1.78 12.25
N LEU A 130 -6.64 -2.99 11.70
CA LEU A 130 -5.52 -3.82 11.25
C LEU A 130 -4.74 -3.12 10.12
N VAL A 131 -5.43 -2.55 9.13
CA VAL A 131 -4.82 -1.80 8.02
C VAL A 131 -3.99 -0.64 8.53
N VAL A 132 -4.50 0.13 9.49
CA VAL A 132 -3.74 1.23 10.11
C VAL A 132 -2.50 0.71 10.84
N LYS A 133 -2.63 -0.40 11.58
CA LYS A 133 -1.49 -1.05 12.26
C LYS A 133 -0.44 -1.53 11.26
N LEU A 134 -0.84 -2.16 10.15
CA LEU A 134 0.06 -2.66 9.11
C LEU A 134 0.76 -1.52 8.37
N LEU A 135 0.05 -0.43 8.07
CA LEU A 135 0.65 0.78 7.48
C LEU A 135 1.70 1.40 8.41
N ARG A 136 1.49 1.38 9.74
CA ARG A 136 2.48 1.83 10.71
C ARG A 136 3.72 0.94 10.72
N GLY A 137 3.55 -0.38 10.65
CA GLY A 137 4.68 -1.31 10.51
C GLY A 137 5.48 -1.06 9.23
N ALA A 138 4.79 -0.95 8.10
CA ALA A 138 5.40 -0.66 6.79
C ALA A 138 6.14 0.69 6.77
N HIS A 139 5.61 1.70 7.47
CA HIS A 139 6.26 2.99 7.69
C HIS A 139 7.57 2.85 8.49
N GLU A 140 7.56 2.14 9.62
CA GLU A 140 8.79 1.93 10.40
C GLU A 140 9.85 1.13 9.62
N ASP A 141 9.43 0.14 8.83
CA ASP A 141 10.34 -0.56 7.93
C ASP A 141 10.94 0.36 6.86
N ALA A 142 10.14 1.28 6.31
CA ALA A 142 10.60 2.26 5.34
C ALA A 142 11.60 3.24 5.97
N ARG A 143 11.34 3.68 7.20
CA ARG A 143 12.27 4.48 8.01
C ARG A 143 13.58 3.74 8.27
N ALA A 144 13.52 2.47 8.68
CA ALA A 144 14.72 1.67 8.90
C ALA A 144 15.53 1.48 7.60
N ARG A 145 14.87 1.25 6.46
CA ARG A 145 15.51 1.22 5.14
C ARG A 145 16.16 2.56 4.78
N PHE A 146 15.52 3.68 5.09
CA PHE A 146 16.07 5.01 4.86
C PHE A 146 17.33 5.25 5.69
N ALA A 147 17.30 4.97 7.00
CA ALA A 147 18.46 5.12 7.89
C ALA A 147 19.67 4.33 7.38
N ARG A 148 19.48 3.06 7.02
CA ARG A 148 20.57 2.22 6.45
C ARG A 148 21.17 2.82 5.17
N ARG A 149 20.36 3.40 4.28
CA ARG A 149 20.89 4.05 3.06
C ARG A 149 21.74 5.29 3.37
N GLN A 150 21.36 6.07 4.38
CA GLN A 150 22.13 7.25 4.79
C GLN A 150 23.47 6.88 5.42
N GLU A 151 23.55 5.73 6.10
CA GLU A 151 24.81 5.20 6.64
C GLU A 151 25.77 4.73 5.53
N HIS A 152 25.25 4.12 4.46
CA HIS A 152 26.07 3.60 3.35
C HIS A 152 26.38 4.63 2.26
N GLY A 153 25.70 5.78 2.26
CA GLY A 153 25.94 6.90 1.34
C GLY A 153 26.89 7.97 1.87
N ARG A 154 27.41 7.80 3.08
CA ARG A 154 28.49 8.60 3.67
C ARG A 154 29.84 7.93 3.43
#